data_AF-A0A256XRB5-F1
#
_entry.id   AF-A0A256XRB5-F1
#
_cell.length_a   1.000
_cell.length_b   1.000
_cell.length_c   1.000
_cell.angle_alpha   90.00
_cell.angle_beta   90.00
_cell.angle_gamma   90.00
#
_symmetry.space_group_name_H-M   'P 1'
#
loop_
_entity.id
_entity.type
_entity.pdbx_description
1 polymer ?
#
loop_
_entity_poly.entity_id
_entity_poly.type
_entity_poly.pdbx_seq_one_letter_code
_entity_poly.pdbx_strand_id
1 'polypeptide(L)'
;MMKKGFWLSYKDVLSQGAYKILDDLWNIGVNKVSLFVAASGKIYFNPKERYFSKTNFKVFKGLERDLLREFLEVANSFGIHVTATIVCVVDPVHATNNPNARLVDIYGTSHSYGLCPNNPDLREYLKGLARNLALEYDIDEVELDYIRYKRSRDEKLLPLHLLMGRYCYCSYCRDKAQKYGIEWDKLIGIAKEIFELSKT
;
A
#
# COMPACT_ATOMS: atom_id res chain seq x y z
N MET A 1 -25.19 -8.57 15.43
CA MET A 1 -23.98 -9.27 15.90
C MET A 1 -22.78 -8.33 15.73
N MET A 2 -21.95 -8.14 16.76
CA MET A 2 -20.78 -7.26 16.70
C MET A 2 -19.70 -7.90 15.80
N LYS A 3 -19.12 -7.14 14.87
CA LYS A 3 -17.97 -7.60 14.07
C LYS A 3 -16.70 -7.47 14.92
N LYS A 4 -15.96 -8.56 15.11
CA LYS A 4 -14.66 -8.59 15.78
C LYS A 4 -13.63 -9.04 14.74
N GLY A 5 -12.81 -8.08 14.31
CA GLY A 5 -11.83 -8.26 13.24
C GLY A 5 -10.39 -8.21 13.76
N PHE A 6 -9.49 -9.00 13.18
CA PHE A 6 -8.06 -8.94 13.42
C PHE A 6 -7.27 -8.74 12.14
N TRP A 7 -6.18 -8.00 12.23
CA TRP A 7 -5.19 -7.90 11.16
C TRP A 7 -4.16 -9.02 11.30
N LEU A 8 -3.84 -9.67 10.19
CA LEU A 8 -2.90 -10.78 10.15
C LEU A 8 -1.85 -10.56 9.07
N SER A 9 -0.58 -10.67 9.42
CA SER A 9 0.50 -10.68 8.44
C SER A 9 0.59 -12.03 7.75
N TYR A 10 0.95 -12.06 6.47
CA TYR A 10 1.37 -13.30 5.81
C TYR A 10 2.46 -14.05 6.60
N LYS A 11 3.31 -13.32 7.35
CA LYS A 11 4.36 -13.92 8.19
C LYS A 11 3.79 -14.72 9.36
N ASP A 12 2.66 -14.29 9.91
CA ASP A 12 2.00 -15.01 11.01
C ASP A 12 1.47 -16.34 10.48
N VAL A 13 0.83 -16.33 9.31
CA VAL A 13 0.36 -17.56 8.62
C VAL A 13 1.53 -18.49 8.30
N LEU A 14 2.65 -17.94 7.82
CA LEU A 14 3.84 -18.74 7.52
C LEU A 14 4.50 -19.37 8.75
N SER A 15 4.46 -18.69 9.89
CA SER A 15 5.14 -19.14 11.11
C SER A 15 4.29 -20.11 11.94
N GLN A 16 2.98 -19.88 12.01
CA GLN A 16 2.08 -20.63 12.91
C GLN A 16 1.10 -21.55 12.18
N GLY A 17 0.87 -21.32 10.88
CA GLY A 17 -0.14 -22.02 10.09
C GLY A 17 -1.53 -21.41 10.23
N ALA A 18 -2.29 -21.43 9.13
CA ALA A 18 -3.63 -20.84 9.07
C ALA A 18 -4.60 -21.47 10.07
N TYR A 19 -4.62 -22.81 10.19
CA TYR A 19 -5.55 -23.51 11.07
C TYR A 19 -5.40 -23.10 12.52
N LYS A 20 -4.18 -23.12 13.06
CA LYS A 20 -3.91 -22.77 14.45
C LYS A 20 -4.38 -21.34 14.76
N ILE A 21 -4.01 -20.37 13.91
CA ILE A 21 -4.39 -18.97 14.10
C ILE A 21 -5.91 -18.82 14.06
N LEU A 22 -6.57 -19.41 13.08
CA LEU A 22 -8.02 -19.25 12.89
C LEU A 22 -8.80 -19.97 13.99
N ASP A 23 -8.35 -21.13 14.48
CA ASP A 23 -8.92 -21.82 15.63
C ASP A 23 -8.83 -20.95 16.91
N ASP A 24 -7.64 -20.40 17.20
CA ASP A 24 -7.42 -19.51 18.34
C ASP A 24 -8.32 -18.25 18.27
N LEU A 25 -8.43 -17.65 17.08
CA LEU A 25 -9.27 -16.47 16.84
C LEU A 25 -10.76 -16.80 16.94
N TRP A 26 -11.19 -17.93 16.36
CA TRP A 26 -12.57 -18.41 16.41
C TRP A 26 -13.03 -18.66 17.85
N ASN A 27 -12.18 -19.30 18.67
CA ASN A 27 -12.46 -19.60 20.08
C ASN A 27 -12.68 -18.33 20.93
N ILE A 28 -12.15 -17.17 20.52
CA ILE A 28 -12.38 -15.89 21.19
C ILE A 28 -13.46 -15.03 20.49
N GLY A 29 -14.25 -15.60 19.59
CA GLY A 29 -15.38 -14.98 18.91
C GLY A 29 -14.99 -13.99 17.80
N VAL A 30 -13.82 -14.14 17.19
CA VAL A 30 -13.45 -13.39 15.97
C VAL A 30 -14.22 -13.97 14.78
N ASN A 31 -14.79 -13.09 13.96
CA ASN A 31 -15.56 -13.47 12.78
C ASN A 31 -15.04 -12.82 11.50
N LYS A 32 -13.95 -12.06 11.57
CA LYS A 32 -13.31 -11.41 10.42
C LYS A 32 -11.79 -11.37 10.58
N VAL A 33 -11.05 -11.59 9.51
CA VAL A 33 -9.60 -11.38 9.44
C VAL A 33 -9.25 -10.56 8.20
N SER A 34 -8.41 -9.55 8.37
CA SER A 34 -7.75 -8.85 7.26
C SER A 34 -6.34 -9.39 7.10
N LEU A 35 -6.11 -10.19 6.05
CA LEU A 35 -4.82 -10.80 5.73
C LEU A 35 -4.04 -9.90 4.76
N PHE A 36 -2.81 -9.52 5.12
CA PHE A 36 -1.91 -8.80 4.23
C PHE A 36 -1.39 -9.72 3.11
N VAL A 37 -2.03 -9.66 1.94
CA VAL A 37 -1.70 -10.49 0.77
C VAL A 37 -0.80 -9.79 -0.25
N ALA A 38 -0.66 -8.47 -0.14
CA ALA A 38 0.32 -7.68 -0.88
C ALA A 38 1.04 -6.75 0.09
N ALA A 39 2.33 -7.00 0.33
CA ALA A 39 3.11 -6.29 1.34
C ALA A 39 4.60 -6.32 1.01
N SER A 40 5.29 -5.23 1.37
CA SER A 40 6.73 -5.04 1.09
C SER A 40 7.09 -5.23 -0.39
N GLY A 41 6.15 -4.92 -1.30
CA GLY A 41 6.32 -5.06 -2.74
C GLY A 41 6.25 -6.45 -3.30
N LYS A 42 5.75 -7.41 -2.51
CA LYS A 42 5.49 -8.77 -2.96
C LYS A 42 4.04 -9.14 -2.74
N ILE A 43 3.55 -10.10 -3.51
CA ILE A 43 2.24 -10.70 -3.36
C ILE A 43 2.34 -12.13 -2.85
N TYR A 44 1.32 -12.57 -2.12
CA TYR A 44 1.22 -13.90 -1.50
C TYR A 44 -0.01 -14.66 -2.03
N PHE A 45 -0.27 -14.49 -3.32
CA PHE A 45 -1.33 -15.15 -4.08
C PHE A 45 -0.86 -15.35 -5.52
N ASN A 46 -1.56 -16.16 -6.30
CA ASN A 46 -1.24 -16.41 -7.71
C ASN A 46 -1.97 -15.42 -8.63
N PRO A 47 -1.26 -14.43 -9.22
CA PRO A 47 -1.89 -13.42 -10.03
C PRO A 47 -2.26 -13.95 -11.41
N LYS A 48 -3.26 -13.34 -12.06
CA LYS A 48 -3.52 -13.53 -13.51
C LYS A 48 -2.95 -12.35 -14.27
N GLU A 49 -2.07 -12.63 -15.23
CA GLU A 49 -1.35 -11.60 -16.01
C GLU A 49 -2.27 -10.59 -16.69
N ARG A 50 -3.48 -11.01 -17.09
CA ARG A 50 -4.48 -10.15 -17.73
C ARG A 50 -4.83 -8.88 -16.94
N TYR A 51 -4.69 -8.89 -15.62
CA TYR A 51 -4.99 -7.73 -14.78
C TYR A 51 -3.87 -6.68 -14.74
N PHE A 52 -2.69 -7.02 -15.25
CA PHE A 52 -1.48 -6.18 -15.20
C PHE A 52 -1.02 -5.72 -16.58
N SER A 53 -1.82 -5.92 -17.64
CA SER A 53 -1.45 -5.56 -19.01
C SER A 53 -1.33 -4.05 -19.26
N LYS A 54 -1.84 -3.21 -18.35
CA LYS A 54 -1.85 -1.75 -18.44
C LYS A 54 -0.78 -1.08 -17.57
N THR A 55 0.14 -1.86 -17.02
CA THR A 55 1.21 -1.32 -16.18
C THR A 55 2.57 -1.91 -16.54
N ASN A 56 3.64 -1.14 -16.35
CA ASN A 56 5.02 -1.64 -16.43
C ASN A 56 5.53 -2.15 -15.07
N PHE A 57 4.76 -1.99 -13.99
CA PHE A 57 5.10 -2.57 -12.70
C PHE A 57 5.02 -4.10 -12.78
N LYS A 58 6.18 -4.73 -12.59
CA LYS A 58 6.28 -6.18 -12.55
C LYS A 58 5.67 -6.73 -11.27
N VAL A 59 4.97 -7.85 -11.35
CA VAL A 59 4.48 -8.55 -10.17
C VAL A 59 5.61 -9.39 -9.57
N PHE A 60 5.87 -9.22 -8.27
CA PHE A 60 6.85 -10.03 -7.54
C PHE A 60 6.13 -10.97 -6.57
N LYS A 61 6.28 -12.28 -6.75
CA LYS A 61 5.75 -13.26 -5.80
C LYS A 61 6.64 -13.35 -4.56
N GLY A 62 6.03 -13.42 -3.39
CA GLY A 62 6.69 -13.69 -2.11
C GLY A 62 6.88 -15.18 -1.85
N LEU A 63 6.07 -16.02 -2.47
CA LEU A 63 6.05 -17.48 -2.34
C LEU A 63 5.62 -18.10 -3.68
N GLU A 64 6.07 -19.33 -3.97
CA GLU A 64 5.58 -20.03 -5.16
C GLU A 64 4.15 -20.55 -5.03
N ARG A 65 3.75 -20.96 -3.83
CA ARG A 65 2.38 -21.40 -3.51
C ARG A 65 1.41 -20.23 -3.32
N ASP A 66 0.12 -20.51 -3.45
CA ASP A 66 -0.97 -19.54 -3.29
C ASP A 66 -1.44 -19.47 -1.82
N LEU A 67 -0.72 -18.68 -1.01
CA LEU A 67 -1.00 -18.57 0.43
C LEU A 67 -2.42 -18.07 0.73
N LEU A 68 -2.94 -17.13 -0.08
CA LEU A 68 -4.31 -16.64 0.09
C LEU A 68 -5.33 -17.76 -0.12
N ARG A 69 -5.19 -18.56 -1.18
CA ARG A 69 -6.12 -19.67 -1.44
C ARG A 69 -6.12 -20.71 -0.32
N GLU A 70 -4.93 -21.10 0.12
CA GLU A 70 -4.77 -22.04 1.25
C GLU A 70 -5.36 -21.46 2.54
N PHE A 71 -5.22 -20.16 2.78
CA PHE A 71 -5.82 -19.50 3.94
C PHE A 71 -7.35 -19.48 3.86
N LEU A 72 -7.93 -19.22 2.69
CA LEU A 72 -9.38 -19.19 2.49
C LEU A 72 -10.02 -20.56 2.72
N GLU A 73 -9.38 -21.64 2.25
CA GLU A 73 -9.86 -23.00 2.50
C GLU A 73 -10.05 -23.29 4.00
N VAL A 74 -9.11 -22.81 4.82
CA VAL A 74 -9.20 -22.94 6.28
C VAL A 74 -10.21 -21.96 6.87
N ALA A 75 -10.21 -20.69 6.47
CA ALA A 75 -11.15 -19.70 7.01
C ALA A 75 -12.62 -20.09 6.76
N ASN A 76 -12.90 -20.70 5.62
CA ASN A 76 -14.23 -21.19 5.26
C ASN A 76 -14.71 -22.31 6.18
N SER A 77 -13.83 -23.17 6.71
CA SER A 77 -14.24 -24.22 7.66
C SER A 77 -14.67 -23.66 9.02
N PHE A 78 -14.20 -22.46 9.38
CA PHE A 78 -14.60 -21.74 10.60
C PHE A 78 -15.73 -20.73 10.37
N GLY A 79 -16.12 -20.47 9.11
CA GLY A 79 -17.08 -19.41 8.76
C GLY A 79 -16.56 -18.00 9.08
N ILE A 80 -15.24 -17.79 9.01
CA ILE A 80 -14.61 -16.48 9.26
C ILE A 80 -14.53 -15.69 7.96
N HIS A 81 -15.00 -14.44 7.98
CA HIS A 81 -14.88 -13.53 6.84
C HIS A 81 -13.42 -13.15 6.59
N VAL A 82 -13.00 -13.13 5.32
CA VAL A 82 -11.63 -12.80 4.93
C VAL A 82 -11.59 -11.54 4.08
N THR A 83 -10.81 -10.57 4.55
CA THR A 83 -10.43 -9.38 3.82
C THR A 83 -9.01 -9.54 3.29
N ALA A 84 -8.81 -9.30 1.99
CA ALA A 84 -7.50 -9.28 1.37
C ALA A 84 -6.92 -7.85 1.40
N THR A 85 -5.90 -7.62 2.22
CA THR A 85 -5.30 -6.30 2.42
C THR A 85 -4.09 -6.07 1.52
N ILE A 86 -4.08 -4.93 0.84
CA ILE A 86 -3.01 -4.46 -0.05
C ILE A 86 -2.30 -3.26 0.58
N VAL A 87 -1.01 -3.40 0.90
CA VAL A 87 -0.14 -2.25 1.21
C VAL A 87 0.20 -1.53 -0.09
N CYS A 88 -0.38 -0.36 -0.30
CA CYS A 88 -0.39 0.27 -1.62
C CYS A 88 0.91 1.00 -2.00
N VAL A 89 1.43 1.88 -1.13
CA VAL A 89 2.52 2.80 -1.52
C VAL A 89 3.76 2.73 -0.63
N VAL A 90 3.77 1.82 0.35
CA VAL A 90 4.97 1.48 1.13
C VAL A 90 5.55 0.19 0.58
N ASP A 91 6.41 0.36 -0.41
CA ASP A 91 6.79 -0.71 -1.33
C ASP A 91 8.29 -0.59 -1.70
N PRO A 92 9.19 -1.19 -0.89
CA PRO A 92 10.62 -1.11 -1.13
C PRO A 92 11.08 -1.80 -2.42
N VAL A 93 10.43 -2.90 -2.82
CA VAL A 93 10.80 -3.64 -4.04
C VAL A 93 10.51 -2.81 -5.28
N HIS A 94 9.29 -2.29 -5.41
CA HIS A 94 8.95 -1.44 -6.54
C HIS A 94 9.63 -0.09 -6.49
N ALA A 95 9.88 0.49 -5.31
CA ALA A 95 10.70 1.69 -5.21
C ALA A 95 12.10 1.44 -5.77
N THR A 96 12.71 0.29 -5.46
CA THR A 96 14.02 -0.09 -5.99
C THR A 96 14.00 -0.23 -7.51
N ASN A 97 13.01 -0.95 -8.06
CA ASN A 97 12.91 -1.27 -9.49
C ASN A 97 12.35 -0.11 -10.34
N ASN A 98 11.66 0.86 -9.73
CA ASN A 98 11.03 1.99 -10.41
C ASN A 98 11.39 3.32 -9.72
N PRO A 99 12.66 3.79 -9.76
CA PRO A 99 13.07 5.02 -9.08
C PRO A 99 12.23 6.25 -9.44
N ASN A 100 11.79 6.36 -10.69
CA ASN A 100 10.95 7.48 -11.16
C ASN A 100 9.53 7.47 -10.59
N ALA A 101 9.09 6.38 -9.96
CA ALA A 101 7.80 6.28 -9.30
C ALA A 101 7.85 6.63 -7.81
N ARG A 102 9.04 6.89 -7.26
CA ARG A 102 9.20 7.22 -5.84
C ARG A 102 8.53 8.54 -5.49
N LEU A 103 8.16 8.67 -4.22
CA LEU A 103 7.86 9.95 -3.62
C LEU A 103 9.12 10.82 -3.67
N VAL A 104 8.92 12.11 -3.90
CA VAL A 104 9.98 13.11 -3.93
C VAL A 104 9.58 14.22 -2.96
N ASP A 105 10.49 14.62 -2.08
CA ASP A 105 10.29 15.74 -1.18
C ASP A 105 10.44 17.09 -1.89
N ILE A 106 10.25 18.18 -1.17
CA ILE A 106 10.29 19.55 -1.72
C ILE A 106 11.66 19.94 -2.30
N TYR A 107 12.73 19.29 -1.85
CA TYR A 107 14.10 19.54 -2.31
C TYR A 107 14.48 18.66 -3.51
N GLY A 108 13.59 17.76 -3.94
CA GLY A 108 13.89 16.81 -5.01
C GLY A 108 14.46 15.49 -4.50
N THR A 109 14.53 15.26 -3.19
CA THR A 109 15.08 14.03 -2.62
C THR A 109 14.06 12.90 -2.74
N SER A 110 14.48 11.78 -3.33
CA SER A 110 13.63 10.61 -3.51
C SER A 110 13.54 9.75 -2.25
N HIS A 111 12.33 9.30 -1.93
CA HIS A 111 12.08 8.38 -0.82
C HIS A 111 12.54 6.95 -1.16
N SER A 112 13.28 6.30 -0.26
CA SER A 112 13.83 4.95 -0.48
C SER A 112 12.80 3.82 -0.72
N TYR A 113 11.60 3.91 -0.15
CA TYR A 113 10.58 2.85 -0.25
C TYR A 113 9.16 3.37 -0.56
N GLY A 114 8.97 4.69 -0.62
CA GLY A 114 7.65 5.29 -0.76
C GLY A 114 7.36 5.59 -2.21
N LEU A 115 6.17 5.20 -2.70
CA LEU A 115 5.76 5.44 -4.09
C LEU A 115 4.73 6.56 -4.20
N CYS A 116 4.73 7.26 -5.34
CA CYS A 116 3.82 8.35 -5.60
C CYS A 116 2.42 7.82 -6.00
N PRO A 117 1.36 8.09 -5.21
CA PRO A 117 -0.01 7.65 -5.54
C PRO A 117 -0.63 8.34 -6.77
N ASN A 118 0.03 9.37 -7.31
CA ASN A 118 -0.35 10.02 -8.57
C ASN A 118 0.37 9.43 -9.79
N ASN A 119 1.37 8.56 -9.62
CA ASN A 119 1.99 7.88 -10.74
C ASN A 119 0.93 7.01 -11.45
N PRO A 120 0.63 7.25 -12.74
CA PRO A 120 -0.45 6.56 -13.44
C PRO A 120 -0.19 5.06 -13.58
N ASP A 121 1.08 4.68 -13.78
CA ASP A 121 1.50 3.30 -13.95
C ASP A 121 1.31 2.49 -12.66
N LEU A 122 1.69 3.06 -11.50
CA LEU A 122 1.39 2.49 -10.18
C LEU A 122 -0.11 2.34 -9.95
N ARG A 123 -0.92 3.31 -10.37
CA ARG A 123 -2.37 3.25 -10.20
C ARG A 123 -2.97 2.10 -11.01
N GLU A 124 -2.48 1.84 -12.22
CA GLU A 124 -2.92 0.66 -12.99
C GLU A 124 -2.49 -0.64 -12.33
N TYR A 125 -1.29 -0.71 -11.75
CA TYR A 125 -0.85 -1.87 -10.97
C TYR A 125 -1.74 -2.16 -9.76
N LEU A 126 -2.02 -1.14 -8.93
CA LEU A 126 -2.89 -1.29 -7.75
C LEU A 126 -4.33 -1.66 -8.14
N LYS A 127 -4.86 -1.10 -9.23
CA LYS A 127 -6.16 -1.55 -9.80
C LYS A 127 -6.09 -3.00 -10.27
N GLY A 128 -4.98 -3.42 -10.86
CA GLY A 128 -4.73 -4.79 -11.27
C GLY A 128 -4.80 -5.76 -10.10
N LEU A 129 -4.08 -5.46 -9.00
CA LEU A 129 -4.15 -6.23 -7.75
C LEU A 129 -5.59 -6.31 -7.22
N ALA A 130 -6.27 -5.17 -7.09
CA ALA A 130 -7.64 -5.14 -6.56
C ALA A 130 -8.63 -5.93 -7.43
N ARG A 131 -8.54 -5.80 -8.76
CA ARG A 131 -9.38 -6.58 -9.70
C ARG A 131 -9.08 -8.06 -9.65
N ASN A 132 -7.79 -8.43 -9.61
CA ASN A 132 -7.41 -9.83 -9.51
C ASN A 132 -7.98 -10.47 -8.23
N LEU A 133 -7.86 -9.78 -7.09
CA LEU A 133 -8.38 -10.29 -5.83
C LEU A 133 -9.90 -10.41 -5.88
N ALA A 134 -10.60 -9.35 -6.28
CA ALA A 134 -12.06 -9.31 -6.32
C ALA A 134 -12.71 -10.28 -7.32
N LEU A 135 -11.98 -10.72 -8.36
CA LEU A 135 -12.54 -11.56 -9.44
C LEU A 135 -12.03 -13.00 -9.45
N GLU A 136 -10.88 -13.30 -8.82
CA GLU A 136 -10.29 -14.65 -8.82
C GLU A 136 -10.34 -15.37 -7.47
N TYR A 137 -10.71 -14.66 -6.39
CA TYR A 137 -10.74 -15.19 -5.03
C TYR A 137 -12.12 -14.95 -4.41
N ASP A 138 -12.59 -15.94 -3.67
CA ASP A 138 -13.81 -15.87 -2.87
C ASP A 138 -13.50 -15.21 -1.51
N ILE A 139 -13.28 -13.90 -1.57
CA ILE A 139 -13.00 -13.03 -0.42
C ILE A 139 -14.19 -12.08 -0.20
N ASP A 140 -14.40 -11.67 1.04
CA ASP A 140 -15.49 -10.76 1.39
C ASP A 140 -15.18 -9.30 1.01
N GLU A 141 -13.92 -8.89 1.15
CA GLU A 141 -13.51 -7.51 0.96
C GLU A 141 -12.07 -7.41 0.44
N VAL A 142 -11.81 -6.39 -0.40
CA VAL A 142 -10.46 -5.93 -0.71
C VAL A 142 -10.20 -4.65 0.07
N GLU A 143 -9.18 -4.67 0.94
CA GLU A 143 -8.80 -3.52 1.77
C GLU A 143 -7.53 -2.87 1.24
N LEU A 144 -7.55 -1.54 1.16
CA LEU A 144 -6.41 -0.75 0.71
C LEU A 144 -5.74 -0.08 1.90
N ASP A 145 -4.54 -0.53 2.24
CA ASP A 145 -3.72 0.06 3.29
C ASP A 145 -2.65 0.99 2.70
N TYR A 146 -2.22 1.97 3.50
CA TYR A 146 -1.24 2.99 3.14
C TYR A 146 -1.60 3.78 1.86
N ILE A 147 -2.88 4.03 1.57
CA ILE A 147 -3.32 4.92 0.47
C ILE A 147 -3.11 6.41 0.77
N ARG A 148 -1.87 6.79 1.09
CA ARG A 148 -1.51 8.13 1.55
C ARG A 148 -0.10 8.49 1.11
N TYR A 149 0.16 9.78 0.90
CA TYR A 149 1.53 10.24 0.79
C TYR A 149 2.31 9.93 2.07
N LYS A 150 3.58 9.56 1.91
CA LYS A 150 4.46 9.31 3.05
C LYS A 150 5.06 10.62 3.54
N ARG A 151 5.15 10.75 4.86
CA ARG A 151 5.72 11.90 5.55
C ARG A 151 7.22 11.69 5.72
N SER A 152 8.01 12.75 5.58
CA SER A 152 9.34 12.77 6.18
C SER A 152 9.22 12.58 7.70
N ARG A 153 10.15 11.83 8.31
CA ARG A 153 10.24 11.65 9.78
C ARG A 153 11.34 12.53 10.40
N ASP A 154 11.81 13.54 9.69
CA ASP A 154 12.78 14.48 10.26
C ASP A 154 12.10 15.33 11.34
N GLU A 155 12.42 15.01 12.60
CA GLU A 155 11.85 15.65 13.79
C GLU A 155 12.17 17.15 13.87
N LYS A 156 13.26 17.59 13.24
CA LYS A 156 13.68 19.01 13.22
C LYS A 156 12.70 19.91 12.47
N LEU A 157 11.84 19.33 11.65
CA LEU A 157 10.88 20.07 10.83
C LEU A 157 9.49 20.13 11.47
N LEU A 158 9.30 19.73 12.72
CA LEU A 158 8.03 19.85 13.44
C LEU A 158 7.74 21.31 13.89
N PRO A 159 6.50 21.83 13.74
CA PRO A 159 5.32 21.18 13.18
C PRO A 159 5.15 21.36 11.66
N LEU A 160 5.97 22.17 11.00
CA LEU A 160 5.82 22.56 9.59
C LEU A 160 5.83 21.38 8.59
N HIS A 161 6.54 20.29 8.91
CA HIS A 161 6.52 19.06 8.14
C HIS A 161 5.12 18.41 8.10
N LEU A 162 4.27 18.67 9.11
CA LEU A 162 2.90 18.16 9.15
C LEU A 162 2.00 18.85 8.12
N LEU A 163 2.37 20.06 7.70
CA LEU A 163 1.65 20.83 6.68
C LEU A 163 2.21 20.56 5.29
N MET A 164 3.53 20.59 5.11
CA MET A 164 4.15 20.61 3.76
C MET A 164 5.09 19.43 3.49
N GLY A 165 5.61 18.77 4.53
CA GLY A 165 6.49 17.59 4.43
C GLY A 165 5.77 16.26 4.24
N ARG A 166 4.43 16.32 4.06
CA ARG A 166 3.57 15.14 3.84
C ARG A 166 3.27 14.88 2.37
N TYR A 167 3.68 15.75 1.46
CA TYR A 167 3.30 15.66 0.04
C TYR A 167 4.45 15.18 -0.82
N CYS A 168 4.11 14.83 -2.07
CA CYS A 168 5.08 14.51 -3.10
C CYS A 168 5.19 15.66 -4.09
N TYR A 169 6.42 15.97 -4.47
CA TYR A 169 6.76 17.08 -5.35
C TYR A 169 7.33 16.63 -6.70
N CYS A 170 7.05 15.38 -7.11
CA CYS A 170 7.44 14.87 -8.42
C CYS A 170 6.57 15.46 -9.55
N SER A 171 6.99 15.24 -10.80
CA SER A 171 6.27 15.70 -12.00
C SER A 171 4.80 15.27 -12.03
N TYR A 172 4.48 14.02 -11.67
CA TYR A 172 3.09 13.55 -11.63
C TYR A 172 2.20 14.36 -10.67
N CYS A 173 2.77 14.83 -9.55
CA CYS A 173 2.03 15.68 -8.61
C CYS A 173 1.92 17.12 -9.11
N ARG A 174 2.97 17.66 -9.73
CA ARG A 174 2.95 18.95 -10.41
C ARG A 174 1.85 19.00 -11.48
N ASP A 175 1.88 18.05 -12.41
CA ASP A 175 0.92 17.99 -13.52
C ASP A 175 -0.52 17.89 -13.00
N LYS A 176 -0.74 17.09 -11.95
CA LYS A 176 -2.06 16.97 -11.34
C LYS A 176 -2.48 18.27 -10.66
N ALA A 177 -1.61 18.89 -9.87
CA ALA A 177 -1.90 20.14 -9.17
C ALA A 177 -2.22 21.29 -10.14
N GLN A 178 -1.43 21.43 -11.21
CA GLN A 178 -1.67 22.44 -12.24
C GLN A 178 -3.02 22.24 -12.96
N LYS A 179 -3.45 20.99 -13.18
CA LYS A 179 -4.80 20.70 -13.70
C LYS A 179 -5.92 21.13 -12.76
N TYR A 180 -5.66 21.23 -11.46
CA TYR A 180 -6.60 21.80 -10.48
C TYR A 180 -6.44 23.32 -10.30
N GLY A 181 -5.65 24.00 -11.14
CA GLY A 181 -5.46 25.45 -11.06
C GLY A 181 -4.50 25.90 -9.97
N ILE A 182 -3.70 25.00 -9.41
CA ILE A 182 -2.69 25.36 -8.40
C ILE A 182 -1.47 25.97 -9.11
N GLU A 183 -1.09 27.20 -8.71
CA GLU A 183 0.17 27.86 -9.13
C GLU A 183 1.38 27.13 -8.53
N TRP A 184 1.74 25.98 -9.10
CA TRP A 184 2.71 25.05 -8.52
C TRP A 184 4.04 25.72 -8.18
N ASP A 185 4.65 26.44 -9.13
CA ASP A 185 5.99 27.00 -8.94
C ASP A 185 6.01 28.08 -7.84
N LYS A 186 4.92 28.85 -7.70
CA LYS A 186 4.72 29.80 -6.59
C LYS A 186 4.55 29.08 -5.25
N LEU A 187 3.76 28.01 -5.21
CA LEU A 187 3.59 27.19 -4.02
C LEU A 187 4.93 26.60 -3.56
N ILE A 188 5.77 26.10 -4.48
CA ILE A 188 7.11 25.60 -4.14
C ILE A 188 8.00 26.70 -3.59
N GLY A 189 7.97 27.90 -4.17
CA GLY A 189 8.72 29.05 -3.68
C GLY A 189 8.39 29.36 -2.21
N ILE A 190 7.10 29.60 -1.93
CA ILE A 190 6.60 29.88 -0.58
C ILE A 190 6.95 28.75 0.39
N ALA A 191 6.77 27.51 -0.06
CA ALA A 191 7.05 26.34 0.75
C ALA A 191 8.52 26.27 1.16
N LYS A 192 9.45 26.47 0.23
CA LYS A 192 10.90 26.46 0.51
C LYS A 192 11.29 27.59 1.46
N GLU A 193 10.75 28.80 1.26
CA GLU A 193 10.97 29.94 2.17
C GLU A 193 10.55 29.61 3.61
N ILE A 194 9.35 29.04 3.78
CA ILE A 194 8.86 28.60 5.10
C ILE A 194 9.77 27.53 5.72
N PHE A 195 10.23 26.57 4.92
CA PHE A 195 11.13 25.53 5.41
C PHE A 195 12.50 26.08 5.84
N GLU A 196 13.08 27.04 5.11
CA GLU A 196 14.36 27.66 5.53
C GLU A 196 14.19 28.47 6.82
N LEU A 197 13.10 29.22 6.98
CA LEU A 197 12.79 29.94 8.22
C LEU A 197 12.58 29.01 9.43
N SER A 198 12.24 27.74 9.20
CA SER A 198 12.04 26.76 10.27
C SER A 198 13.32 26.11 10.78
N LYS A 199 14.44 26.29 10.08
CA LYS A 199 15.75 25.75 10.46
C LYS A 199 16.54 26.69 11.38
N THR A 200 16.12 27.94 11.50
CA THR A 200 16.66 28.97 12.41
C THR A 200 15.95 28.93 13.75
#